data_AF-A0A5A5RUC4-F1
#
_entry.id   AF-A0A5A5RUC4-F1
#
_cell.length_a   1.000
_cell.length_b   1.000
_cell.length_c   1.000
_cell.angle_alpha   90.00
_cell.angle_beta   90.00
_cell.angle_gamma   90.00
#
_symmetry.space_group_name_H-M   'P 1'
#
loop_
_entity.id
_entity.type
_entity.pdbx_description
1 polymer ?
#
loop_
_entity_poly.entity_id
_entity_poly.type
_entity_poly.pdbx_seq_one_letter_code
_entity_poly.pdbx_strand_id
1 'polypeptide(L)'
;MSKKSFLPGCLVVLGLTAVTAGGVYLYLRGQLPWQRFTPLESAKVIPETAFASSFVSTDAKAWSVLAKYGTPELRTAVSQGLEELQKNIFTDKIDYQRDIEPWIGSISFAFLPATTPGQSGLLTVIGIKDKIKASEFEKKLGQQVNRKTSTSDYKDIKITAIDWQDNTTIYTAVAGDFLLISYDKKVLEAAIDTYRGQPSFSSKPEVRKLLSQSLNLPNTLATIYIDDYAGILGADANLSPQSRQELAKIQDIVAGVGVTDTGLQLQMVAKLAPETISNLPSPSKNKVLNYLPGDTIALWSGNNLKQGWEEAEKQSQTNPELQVFLRQIRENFQMATLDADKEVFNWMDREFAFGIIPNQQAVGGLGFGGMMIWQTGDHKAAKTTLDKLNELVKTVPFITIKNSQISGQDVTEWKAEEQAILTYAWPNNDTLKMTVGIPYQPQPNQPISKSENFQASIANLPKNNLGYFFIDVEQIIAKAGGINNLPATELTPEAKAFLESVRGIGITATMPDKTTSKIDVLFSLKQTP
;
A
#
# COMPACT_ATOMS: atom_id res chain seq x y z
N MET A 1 -26.99 -2.52 -18.41
CA MET A 1 -26.09 -2.26 -19.56
C MET A 1 -24.66 -2.21 -19.03
N SER A 2 -23.89 -3.25 -19.32
CA SER A 2 -22.54 -3.49 -18.80
C SER A 2 -21.55 -2.45 -19.33
N LYS A 3 -21.09 -1.52 -18.47
CA LYS A 3 -19.84 -0.80 -18.69
C LYS A 3 -18.69 -1.81 -18.53
N LYS A 4 -18.29 -2.44 -19.64
CA LYS A 4 -17.03 -3.19 -19.70
C LYS A 4 -15.92 -2.23 -19.26
N SER A 5 -15.16 -2.61 -18.24
CA SER A 5 -14.01 -1.85 -17.75
C SER A 5 -13.07 -1.52 -18.92
N PHE A 6 -12.78 -0.24 -19.12
CA PHE A 6 -11.93 0.29 -20.20
C PHE A 6 -10.43 0.09 -19.92
N LEU A 7 -10.07 -1.05 -19.33
CA LEU A 7 -8.72 -1.59 -19.38
C LEU A 7 -8.82 -2.78 -20.33
N PRO A 8 -8.42 -2.66 -21.60
CA PRO A 8 -8.37 -3.83 -22.46
C PRO A 8 -7.49 -4.86 -21.74
N GLY A 9 -8.07 -6.03 -21.48
CA GLY A 9 -7.55 -7.15 -20.67
C GLY A 9 -6.30 -7.82 -21.26
N CYS A 10 -5.42 -7.02 -21.84
CA CYS A 10 -4.23 -7.36 -22.58
C CYS A 10 -2.98 -6.61 -22.05
N LEU A 11 -3.13 -5.75 -21.03
CA LEU A 11 -2.03 -4.98 -20.45
C LEU A 11 -1.56 -5.52 -19.09
N VAL A 12 -2.35 -6.41 -18.49
CA VAL A 12 -1.91 -7.40 -17.49
C VAL A 12 -1.17 -8.56 -18.18
N VAL A 13 -1.27 -8.68 -19.49
CA VAL A 13 -1.03 -9.93 -20.23
C VAL A 13 0.43 -10.14 -20.67
N LEU A 14 1.29 -9.12 -20.77
CA LEU A 14 2.71 -9.33 -21.13
C LEU A 14 3.72 -8.99 -20.02
N GLY A 15 3.26 -8.66 -18.82
CA GLY A 15 4.16 -8.48 -17.67
C GLY A 15 3.58 -8.82 -16.30
N LEU A 16 2.40 -9.44 -16.22
CA LEU A 16 1.93 -10.14 -15.02
C LEU A 16 1.82 -11.68 -15.21
N THR A 17 2.22 -12.23 -16.36
CA THR A 17 2.38 -13.68 -16.58
C THR A 17 3.73 -14.24 -16.11
N ALA A 18 4.66 -13.43 -15.62
CA ALA A 18 6.00 -13.88 -15.23
C ALA A 18 6.07 -14.51 -13.81
N VAL A 19 4.92 -14.80 -13.19
CA VAL A 19 4.86 -15.17 -11.78
C VAL A 19 3.76 -16.17 -11.51
N THR A 20 4.03 -17.45 -11.75
CA THR A 20 3.62 -18.52 -10.83
C THR A 20 4.09 -19.91 -11.31
N ALA A 21 4.25 -20.80 -10.33
CA ALA A 21 4.49 -22.26 -10.37
C ALA A 21 5.89 -22.84 -10.76
N GLY A 22 6.86 -22.07 -11.27
CA GLY A 22 8.19 -22.62 -11.65
C GLY A 22 9.33 -22.55 -10.61
N GLY A 23 9.18 -21.73 -9.56
CA GLY A 23 10.31 -21.29 -8.72
C GLY A 23 11.00 -22.35 -7.86
N VAL A 24 10.42 -23.55 -7.73
CA VAL A 24 10.99 -24.64 -6.92
C VAL A 24 12.00 -25.48 -7.71
N TYR A 25 11.87 -25.56 -9.05
CA TYR A 25 12.67 -26.49 -9.85
C TYR A 25 14.04 -25.92 -10.28
N LEU A 26 14.20 -24.59 -10.31
CA LEU A 26 15.40 -23.93 -10.84
C LEU A 26 16.47 -23.60 -9.78
N TYR A 27 16.26 -24.01 -8.53
CA TYR A 27 17.26 -23.91 -7.45
C TYR A 27 18.57 -24.69 -7.74
N LEU A 28 18.60 -25.56 -8.77
CA LEU A 28 19.72 -26.46 -9.06
C LEU A 28 20.65 -26.05 -10.23
N ARG A 29 20.46 -24.89 -10.87
CA ARG A 29 21.39 -24.43 -11.93
C ARG A 29 21.94 -23.04 -11.63
N GLY A 30 23.06 -23.04 -10.91
CA GLY A 30 23.79 -21.84 -10.53
C GLY A 30 24.24 -20.98 -11.71
N GLN A 31 24.23 -19.66 -11.44
CA GLN A 31 25.06 -18.57 -11.96
C GLN A 31 25.23 -18.41 -13.47
N LEU A 32 24.89 -17.23 -13.98
CA LEU A 32 25.72 -16.50 -14.96
C LEU A 32 25.54 -14.97 -14.79
N PRO A 33 26.58 -14.14 -14.99
CA PRO A 33 26.55 -12.69 -14.87
C PRO A 33 26.21 -12.06 -16.23
N TRP A 34 24.94 -11.69 -16.44
CA TRP A 34 24.52 -10.98 -17.66
C TRP A 34 23.95 -9.60 -17.32
N GLN A 35 24.12 -8.65 -18.26
CA GLN A 35 23.76 -7.24 -18.13
C GLN A 35 22.44 -7.06 -17.37
N ARG A 36 22.49 -6.31 -16.26
CA ARG A 36 21.30 -6.06 -15.46
C ARG A 36 20.37 -5.17 -16.28
N PHE A 37 19.29 -5.74 -16.79
CA PHE A 37 18.15 -4.96 -17.29
C PHE A 37 17.49 -4.29 -16.08
N THR A 38 17.98 -3.10 -15.75
CA THR A 38 17.52 -2.30 -14.61
C THR A 38 16.37 -1.38 -15.03
N PRO A 39 15.57 -0.84 -14.08
CA PRO A 39 14.59 0.21 -14.39
C PRO A 39 15.20 1.37 -15.19
N LEU A 40 16.44 1.75 -14.87
CA LEU A 40 17.16 2.82 -15.57
C LEU A 40 17.50 2.45 -17.01
N GLU A 41 17.90 1.21 -17.30
CA GLU A 41 18.19 0.76 -18.67
C GLU A 41 16.92 0.71 -19.52
N SER A 42 15.81 0.18 -19.00
CA SER A 42 14.52 0.20 -19.70
C SER A 42 14.06 1.63 -19.99
N ALA A 43 14.26 2.56 -19.04
CA ALA A 43 13.86 3.95 -19.18
C ALA A 43 14.63 4.74 -20.24
N LYS A 44 15.73 4.21 -20.79
CA LYS A 44 16.47 4.83 -21.91
C LYS A 44 15.78 4.64 -23.27
N VAL A 45 14.88 3.67 -23.40
CA VAL A 45 14.11 3.44 -24.64
C VAL A 45 12.64 3.82 -24.52
N ILE A 46 12.22 4.28 -23.34
CA ILE A 46 10.89 4.84 -23.10
C ILE A 46 10.93 6.32 -23.48
N PRO A 47 10.01 6.83 -24.32
CA PRO A 47 9.96 8.24 -24.69
C PRO A 47 9.82 9.18 -23.48
N GLU A 48 10.42 10.37 -23.56
CA GLU A 48 10.31 11.41 -22.52
C GLU A 48 8.86 11.83 -22.23
N THR A 49 7.95 11.67 -23.19
CA THR A 49 6.52 12.00 -23.02
C THR A 49 5.76 11.04 -22.11
N ALA A 50 6.37 9.94 -21.65
CA ALA A 50 5.77 9.08 -20.64
C ALA A 50 5.53 9.86 -19.32
N PHE A 51 4.38 9.61 -18.70
CA PHE A 51 3.95 10.18 -17.41
C PHE A 51 3.97 9.15 -16.26
N ALA A 52 4.24 7.89 -16.59
CA ALA A 52 4.50 6.84 -15.62
C ALA A 52 5.27 5.70 -16.29
N SER A 53 6.04 4.98 -15.48
CA SER A 53 6.63 3.70 -15.87
C SER A 53 6.59 2.72 -14.73
N SER A 54 6.28 1.46 -15.01
CA SER A 54 6.45 0.37 -14.07
C SER A 54 7.50 -0.63 -14.55
N PHE A 55 8.10 -1.32 -13.60
CA PHE A 55 9.11 -2.33 -13.78
C PHE A 55 8.69 -3.56 -13.00
N VAL A 56 8.73 -4.72 -13.65
CA VAL A 56 8.48 -6.03 -13.03
C VAL A 56 9.76 -6.85 -13.11
N SER A 57 10.20 -7.32 -11.95
CA SER A 57 11.37 -8.15 -11.83
C SER A 57 11.11 -9.53 -12.42
N THR A 58 12.05 -10.05 -13.21
CA THR A 58 12.07 -11.46 -13.63
C THR A 58 13.08 -12.28 -12.82
N ASP A 59 13.51 -11.77 -11.67
CA ASP A 59 14.40 -12.49 -10.76
C ASP A 59 13.65 -13.62 -10.06
N ALA A 60 13.93 -14.85 -10.48
CA ALA A 60 13.38 -16.07 -9.88
C ALA A 60 13.64 -16.15 -8.36
N LYS A 61 14.74 -15.58 -7.85
CA LYS A 61 15.02 -15.55 -6.42
C LYS A 61 13.96 -14.75 -5.68
N ALA A 62 13.60 -13.56 -6.16
CA ALA A 62 12.62 -12.70 -5.51
C ALA A 62 11.24 -13.38 -5.44
N TRP A 63 10.82 -14.00 -6.54
CA TRP A 63 9.56 -14.76 -6.61
C TRP A 63 9.58 -16.06 -5.80
N SER A 64 10.73 -16.72 -5.69
CA SER A 64 10.87 -17.94 -4.87
C SER A 64 10.69 -17.68 -3.37
N VAL A 65 11.01 -16.47 -2.89
CA VAL A 65 10.75 -16.09 -1.50
C VAL A 65 9.24 -15.96 -1.29
N LEU A 66 8.51 -15.33 -2.21
CA LEU A 66 7.04 -15.24 -2.13
C LEU A 66 6.41 -16.63 -2.07
N ALA A 67 6.94 -17.58 -2.86
CA ALA A 67 6.44 -18.95 -2.90
C ALA A 67 6.53 -19.67 -1.54
N LYS A 68 7.36 -19.23 -0.58
CA LYS A 68 7.43 -19.81 0.77
C LYS A 68 6.27 -19.40 1.68
N TYR A 69 5.51 -18.39 1.28
CA TYR A 69 4.40 -17.83 2.02
C TYR A 69 3.08 -18.07 1.29
N GLY A 70 1.97 -17.90 2.01
CA GLY A 70 0.63 -18.07 1.47
C GLY A 70 0.02 -19.43 1.80
N THR A 71 -1.31 -19.51 1.76
CA THR A 71 -2.05 -20.76 1.95
C THR A 71 -2.15 -21.55 0.64
N PRO A 72 -2.44 -22.87 0.68
CA PRO A 72 -2.71 -23.66 -0.51
C PRO A 72 -3.81 -23.06 -1.40
N GLU A 73 -4.82 -22.42 -0.81
CA GLU A 73 -5.92 -21.76 -1.50
C GLU A 73 -5.42 -20.54 -2.28
N LEU A 74 -4.60 -19.68 -1.67
CA LEU A 74 -4.01 -18.54 -2.38
C LEU A 74 -3.12 -19.00 -3.54
N ARG A 75 -2.33 -20.05 -3.36
CA ARG A 75 -1.52 -20.61 -4.44
C ARG A 75 -2.36 -21.11 -5.60
N THR A 76 -3.45 -21.80 -5.28
CA THR A 76 -4.39 -22.31 -6.28
C THR A 76 -5.07 -21.17 -7.03
N ALA A 77 -5.49 -20.12 -6.33
CA ALA A 77 -6.10 -18.93 -6.94
C ALA A 77 -5.12 -18.22 -7.89
N VAL A 78 -3.86 -18.04 -7.48
CA VAL A 78 -2.83 -17.42 -8.32
C VAL A 78 -2.47 -18.34 -9.51
N SER A 79 -2.35 -19.65 -9.31
CA SER A 79 -2.05 -20.59 -10.40
C SER A 79 -3.18 -20.65 -11.43
N GLN A 80 -4.44 -20.68 -10.98
CA GLN A 80 -5.60 -20.63 -11.86
C GLN A 80 -5.67 -19.34 -12.66
N GLY A 81 -5.49 -18.18 -12.00
CA GLY A 81 -5.44 -16.89 -12.68
C GLY A 81 -4.33 -16.82 -13.73
N LEU A 82 -3.17 -17.41 -13.44
CA LEU A 82 -2.07 -17.54 -14.40
C LEU A 82 -2.35 -18.49 -15.55
N GLU A 83 -2.98 -19.63 -15.30
CA GLU A 83 -3.36 -20.59 -16.34
C GLU A 83 -4.42 -20.00 -17.28
N GLU A 84 -5.42 -19.31 -16.74
CA GLU A 84 -6.42 -18.57 -17.53
C GLU A 84 -5.75 -17.48 -18.37
N LEU A 85 -4.82 -16.74 -17.77
CA LEU A 85 -4.04 -15.73 -18.47
C LEU A 85 -3.22 -16.36 -19.61
N GLN A 86 -2.50 -17.46 -19.35
CA GLN A 86 -1.74 -18.18 -20.37
C GLN A 86 -2.63 -18.66 -21.52
N LYS A 87 -3.79 -19.26 -21.24
CA LYS A 87 -4.75 -19.73 -22.25
C LYS A 87 -5.32 -18.58 -23.10
N ASN A 88 -5.52 -17.40 -22.50
CA ASN A 88 -6.06 -16.25 -23.21
C ASN A 88 -5.02 -15.57 -24.13
N ILE A 89 -3.73 -15.71 -23.83
CA ILE A 89 -2.65 -15.04 -24.57
C ILE A 89 -2.02 -15.97 -25.60
N PHE A 90 -1.72 -17.19 -25.18
CA PHE A 90 -0.96 -18.16 -25.93
C PHE A 90 -1.81 -19.39 -26.20
N THR A 91 -1.64 -20.00 -27.37
CA THR A 91 -2.20 -21.34 -27.61
C THR A 91 -1.50 -22.36 -26.72
N ASP A 92 -2.12 -23.53 -26.48
CA ASP A 92 -1.60 -24.66 -25.67
C ASP A 92 -0.18 -25.18 -26.04
N LYS A 93 0.46 -24.58 -27.05
CA LYS A 93 1.75 -25.00 -27.62
C LYS A 93 2.93 -24.09 -27.27
N ILE A 94 2.70 -23.02 -26.51
CA ILE A 94 3.77 -22.16 -25.96
C ILE A 94 3.86 -22.41 -24.46
N ASP A 95 5.04 -22.84 -24.03
CA ASP A 95 5.39 -23.12 -22.65
C ASP A 95 6.32 -22.02 -22.13
N TYR A 96 6.01 -21.46 -20.96
CA TYR A 96 6.78 -20.35 -20.41
C TYR A 96 8.24 -20.74 -20.12
N GLN A 97 8.46 -21.84 -19.40
CA GLN A 97 9.80 -22.26 -18.94
C GLN A 97 10.71 -22.61 -20.12
N ARG A 98 10.14 -23.24 -21.15
CA ARG A 98 10.91 -23.66 -22.32
C ARG A 98 11.05 -22.56 -23.37
N ASP A 99 10.01 -21.77 -23.60
CA ASP A 99 9.91 -20.92 -24.78
C ASP A 99 10.03 -19.40 -24.46
N ILE A 100 9.84 -18.96 -23.21
CA ILE A 100 9.86 -17.53 -22.81
C ILE A 100 10.97 -17.23 -21.80
N GLU A 101 11.02 -17.97 -20.69
CA GLU A 101 11.99 -17.81 -19.60
C GLU A 101 13.45 -17.72 -20.06
N PRO A 102 13.92 -18.50 -21.05
CA PRO A 102 15.33 -18.51 -21.42
C PRO A 102 15.83 -17.19 -22.02
N TRP A 103 14.95 -16.35 -22.58
CA TRP A 103 15.34 -15.09 -23.21
C TRP A 103 14.75 -13.85 -22.56
N ILE A 104 13.67 -13.96 -21.77
CA ILE A 104 12.98 -12.79 -21.23
C ILE A 104 13.81 -12.08 -20.15
N GLY A 105 14.12 -10.81 -20.39
CA GLY A 105 14.82 -9.88 -19.52
C GLY A 105 13.91 -9.26 -18.48
N SER A 106 14.16 -8.00 -18.13
CA SER A 106 13.19 -7.25 -17.35
C SER A 106 11.98 -6.89 -18.20
N ILE A 107 10.85 -6.67 -17.55
CA ILE A 107 9.65 -6.17 -18.20
C ILE A 107 9.36 -4.78 -17.64
N SER A 108 9.23 -3.81 -18.53
CA SER A 108 8.81 -2.47 -18.18
C SER A 108 7.59 -2.08 -18.96
N PHE A 109 6.71 -1.33 -18.30
CA PHE A 109 5.56 -0.70 -18.89
C PHE A 109 5.74 0.80 -18.82
N ALA A 110 5.32 1.52 -19.84
CA ALA A 110 5.30 2.97 -19.85
C ALA A 110 3.95 3.47 -20.31
N PHE A 111 3.42 4.44 -19.59
CA PHE A 111 2.15 5.08 -19.89
C PHE A 111 2.45 6.44 -20.52
N LEU A 112 2.05 6.58 -21.78
CA LEU A 112 2.23 7.78 -22.58
C LEU A 112 0.85 8.37 -22.93
N PRO A 113 0.77 9.67 -23.24
CA PRO A 113 -0.43 10.25 -23.81
C PRO A 113 -0.85 9.48 -25.07
N ALA A 114 -2.13 9.11 -25.17
CA ALA A 114 -2.64 8.44 -26.36
C ALA A 114 -2.49 9.35 -27.58
N THR A 115 -1.74 8.93 -28.58
CA THR A 115 -1.52 9.69 -29.82
C THR A 115 -2.59 9.43 -30.89
N THR A 116 -3.43 8.43 -30.66
CA THR A 116 -4.54 8.03 -31.51
C THR A 116 -5.82 7.89 -30.66
N PRO A 117 -6.92 8.60 -30.99
CA PRO A 117 -8.17 8.50 -30.25
C PRO A 117 -8.67 7.05 -30.15
N GLY A 118 -9.01 6.60 -28.95
CA GLY A 118 -9.50 5.24 -28.69
C GLY A 118 -8.42 4.16 -28.58
N GLN A 119 -7.13 4.50 -28.75
CA GLN A 119 -6.01 3.57 -28.50
C GLN A 119 -5.34 3.84 -27.15
N SER A 120 -4.78 2.78 -26.55
CA SER A 120 -4.00 2.89 -25.32
C SER A 120 -2.60 3.42 -25.64
N GLY A 121 -2.17 4.48 -24.94
CA GLY A 121 -0.79 4.99 -25.00
C GLY A 121 0.22 4.13 -24.23
N LEU A 122 0.02 2.83 -24.15
CA LEU A 122 0.87 1.93 -23.37
C LEU A 122 1.95 1.29 -24.24
N LEU A 123 3.21 1.49 -23.84
CA LEU A 123 4.39 0.83 -24.37
C LEU A 123 4.87 -0.25 -23.39
N THR A 124 5.06 -1.48 -23.89
CA THR A 124 5.76 -2.54 -23.16
C THR A 124 7.18 -2.68 -23.70
N VAL A 125 8.16 -2.71 -22.80
CA VAL A 125 9.59 -2.85 -23.08
C VAL A 125 10.08 -4.12 -22.41
N ILE A 126 10.50 -5.10 -23.20
CA ILE A 126 11.00 -6.38 -22.72
C ILE A 126 12.49 -6.46 -23.05
N GLY A 127 13.34 -6.64 -22.04
CA GLY A 127 14.76 -6.92 -22.26
C GLY A 127 14.96 -8.29 -22.91
N ILE A 128 15.94 -8.43 -23.80
CA ILE A 128 16.27 -9.68 -24.48
C ILE A 128 17.61 -10.20 -23.92
N LYS A 129 17.55 -11.14 -22.96
CA LYS A 129 18.73 -11.80 -22.37
C LYS A 129 19.46 -12.68 -23.38
N ASP A 130 18.71 -13.39 -24.22
CA ASP A 130 19.24 -14.32 -25.23
C ASP A 130 18.53 -14.11 -26.57
N LYS A 131 19.24 -13.49 -27.52
CA LYS A 131 18.71 -13.17 -28.86
C LYS A 131 18.44 -14.41 -29.71
N ILE A 132 19.18 -15.49 -29.50
CA ILE A 132 18.99 -16.74 -30.23
C ILE A 132 17.67 -17.37 -29.78
N LYS A 133 17.48 -17.48 -28.46
CA LYS A 133 16.25 -18.01 -27.86
C LYS A 133 15.03 -17.14 -28.17
N ALA A 134 15.17 -15.81 -28.19
CA ALA A 134 14.10 -14.91 -28.62
C ALA A 134 13.72 -15.11 -30.10
N SER A 135 14.69 -15.32 -30.99
CA SER A 135 14.42 -15.61 -32.40
C SER A 135 13.76 -16.98 -32.61
N GLU A 136 14.15 -18.00 -31.82
CA GLU A 136 13.47 -19.30 -31.80
C GLU A 136 12.00 -19.16 -31.39
N PHE A 137 11.74 -18.36 -30.35
CA PHE A 137 10.39 -18.04 -29.90
C PHE A 137 9.57 -17.32 -30.98
N GLU A 138 10.13 -16.29 -31.63
CA GLU A 138 9.46 -15.56 -32.71
C GLU A 138 9.06 -16.49 -33.87
N LYS A 139 9.95 -17.37 -34.31
CA LYS A 139 9.67 -18.36 -35.36
C LYS A 139 8.53 -19.30 -34.94
N LYS A 140 8.58 -19.77 -33.70
CA LYS A 140 7.56 -20.67 -33.13
C LYS A 140 6.19 -19.97 -33.04
N LEU A 141 6.17 -18.72 -32.60
CA LEU A 141 4.97 -17.90 -32.51
C LEU A 141 4.37 -17.67 -33.91
N GLY A 142 5.19 -17.27 -34.89
CA GLY A 142 4.75 -17.04 -36.28
C GLY A 142 4.17 -18.29 -36.97
N GLN A 143 4.64 -19.49 -36.61
CA GLN A 143 4.09 -20.75 -37.13
C GLN A 143 2.72 -21.13 -36.52
N GLN A 144 2.42 -20.65 -35.32
CA GLN A 144 1.20 -21.03 -34.59
C GLN A 144 0.09 -20.01 -34.74
N VAL A 145 0.47 -18.76 -34.93
CA VAL A 145 -0.41 -17.63 -35.07
C VAL A 145 -0.77 -17.51 -36.56
N ASN A 146 -1.82 -18.21 -37.01
CA ASN A 146 -2.41 -18.03 -38.35
C ASN A 146 -3.14 -16.68 -38.44
N ARG A 147 -2.43 -15.58 -38.16
CA ARG A 147 -2.95 -14.23 -38.16
C ARG A 147 -2.26 -13.41 -39.23
N LYS A 148 -3.00 -12.46 -39.79
CA LYS A 148 -2.45 -11.54 -40.76
C LYS A 148 -1.38 -10.71 -40.07
N THR A 149 -0.17 -10.78 -40.62
CA THR A 149 0.93 -9.93 -40.23
C THR A 149 1.28 -9.03 -41.41
N SER A 150 1.64 -7.79 -41.11
CA SER A 150 2.21 -6.89 -42.09
C SER A 150 3.46 -6.26 -41.51
N THR A 151 4.44 -6.01 -42.36
CA THR A 151 5.73 -5.44 -41.95
C THR A 151 5.92 -4.09 -42.60
N SER A 152 6.44 -3.13 -41.84
CA SER A 152 6.88 -1.84 -42.36
C SER A 152 8.23 -1.47 -41.75
N ASP A 153 9.10 -0.81 -42.50
CA ASP A 153 10.35 -0.30 -41.97
C ASP A 153 10.18 1.13 -41.44
N TYR A 154 10.80 1.42 -40.31
CA TYR A 154 10.87 2.75 -39.71
C TYR A 154 12.29 2.98 -39.16
N LYS A 155 13.04 3.90 -39.77
CA LYS A 155 14.44 4.23 -39.40
C LYS A 155 15.33 2.99 -39.27
N ASP A 156 15.30 2.14 -40.30
CA ASP A 156 16.03 0.86 -40.39
C ASP A 156 15.67 -0.17 -39.31
N ILE A 157 14.54 0.01 -38.62
CA ILE A 157 13.97 -0.96 -37.68
C ILE A 157 12.66 -1.48 -38.28
N LYS A 158 12.55 -2.80 -38.35
CA LYS A 158 11.34 -3.47 -38.83
C LYS A 158 10.26 -3.43 -37.74
N ILE A 159 9.10 -2.90 -38.10
CA ILE A 159 7.88 -2.97 -37.31
C ILE A 159 7.01 -4.08 -37.88
N THR A 160 6.59 -5.00 -37.03
CA THR A 160 5.64 -6.06 -37.36
C THR A 160 4.30 -5.72 -36.71
N ALA A 161 3.27 -5.53 -37.54
CA ALA A 161 1.88 -5.37 -37.13
C ALA A 161 1.19 -6.74 -37.16
N ILE A 162 0.52 -7.09 -36.08
CA ILE A 162 -0.15 -8.38 -35.87
C ILE A 162 -1.62 -8.09 -35.58
N ASP A 163 -2.52 -8.57 -36.43
CA ASP A 163 -3.95 -8.49 -36.17
C ASP A 163 -4.30 -9.40 -34.99
N TRP A 164 -4.88 -8.82 -33.94
CA TRP A 164 -5.28 -9.47 -32.70
C TRP A 164 -6.81 -9.64 -32.63
N GLN A 165 -7.29 -10.36 -31.62
CA GLN A 165 -8.73 -10.50 -31.35
C GLN A 165 -9.39 -9.12 -31.18
N ASP A 166 -10.71 -9.06 -31.42
CA ASP A 166 -11.52 -7.84 -31.33
C ASP A 166 -11.06 -6.69 -32.25
N ASN A 167 -10.53 -7.02 -33.43
CA ASN A 167 -10.11 -6.05 -34.46
C ASN A 167 -9.04 -5.06 -33.97
N THR A 168 -8.24 -5.48 -32.99
CA THR A 168 -7.14 -4.69 -32.42
C THR A 168 -5.83 -5.08 -33.11
N THR A 169 -4.96 -4.14 -33.43
CA THR A 169 -3.63 -4.44 -34.00
C THR A 169 -2.55 -4.22 -32.93
N ILE A 170 -1.63 -5.18 -32.81
CA ILE A 170 -0.44 -5.07 -31.96
C ILE A 170 0.76 -4.80 -32.85
N TYR A 171 1.55 -3.78 -32.50
CA TYR A 171 2.80 -3.44 -33.17
C TYR A 171 3.98 -3.88 -32.32
N THR A 172 4.96 -4.50 -32.96
CA THR A 172 6.18 -4.99 -32.30
C THR A 172 7.42 -4.57 -33.08
N ALA A 173 8.52 -4.30 -32.37
CA ALA A 173 9.83 -4.01 -32.95
C ALA A 173 10.96 -4.46 -32.03
N VAL A 174 12.07 -4.91 -32.61
CA VAL A 174 13.30 -5.20 -31.85
C VAL A 174 14.28 -4.05 -32.06
N ALA A 175 14.59 -3.34 -30.98
CA ALA A 175 15.52 -2.21 -30.94
C ALA A 175 16.70 -2.54 -30.01
N GLY A 176 17.82 -2.97 -30.59
CA GLY A 176 19.02 -3.35 -29.85
C GLY A 176 18.81 -4.62 -29.01
N ASP A 177 18.71 -4.45 -27.69
CA ASP A 177 18.48 -5.51 -26.70
C ASP A 177 17.05 -5.49 -26.15
N PHE A 178 16.14 -4.74 -26.77
CA PHE A 178 14.76 -4.58 -26.32
C PHE A 178 13.76 -5.03 -27.38
N LEU A 179 12.74 -5.77 -26.95
CA LEU A 179 11.49 -5.98 -27.68
C LEU A 179 10.48 -4.93 -27.20
N LEU A 180 10.01 -4.12 -28.14
CA LEU A 180 9.05 -3.05 -27.93
C LEU A 180 7.69 -3.51 -28.44
N ILE A 181 6.62 -3.28 -27.65
CA ILE A 181 5.25 -3.70 -27.98
C ILE A 181 4.28 -2.57 -27.65
N SER A 182 3.37 -2.24 -28.57
CA SER A 182 2.35 -1.20 -28.37
C SER A 182 1.09 -1.48 -29.20
N TYR A 183 -0.06 -0.95 -28.76
CA TYR A 183 -1.31 -0.90 -29.54
C TYR A 183 -1.39 0.31 -30.47
N ASP A 184 -0.57 1.33 -30.22
CA ASP A 184 -0.45 2.52 -31.05
C ASP A 184 0.92 2.51 -31.76
N LYS A 185 0.88 2.51 -33.11
CA LYS A 185 2.08 2.51 -33.94
C LYS A 185 2.96 3.74 -33.66
N LYS A 186 2.36 4.91 -33.41
CA LYS A 186 3.12 6.14 -33.13
C LYS A 186 3.86 6.07 -31.81
N VAL A 187 3.28 5.40 -30.80
CA VAL A 187 3.98 5.13 -29.52
C VAL A 187 5.18 4.22 -29.75
N LEU A 188 5.07 3.21 -30.60
CA LEU A 188 6.19 2.34 -30.97
C LEU A 188 7.29 3.10 -31.73
N GLU A 189 6.89 3.93 -32.71
CA GLU A 189 7.81 4.79 -33.47
C GLU A 189 8.55 5.78 -32.56
N ALA A 190 7.86 6.39 -31.59
CA ALA A 190 8.48 7.26 -30.59
C ALA A 190 9.51 6.52 -29.72
N ALA A 191 9.26 5.26 -29.37
CA ALA A 191 10.22 4.43 -28.63
C ALA A 191 11.46 4.11 -29.49
N ILE A 192 11.28 3.84 -30.79
CA ILE A 192 12.38 3.68 -31.76
C ILE A 192 13.19 4.97 -31.87
N ASP A 193 12.53 6.12 -31.93
CA ASP A 193 13.18 7.43 -31.97
C ASP A 193 14.03 7.70 -30.74
N THR A 194 13.52 7.33 -29.57
CA THR A 194 14.23 7.40 -28.30
C THR A 194 15.47 6.50 -28.32
N TYR A 195 15.34 5.26 -28.78
CA TYR A 195 16.48 4.35 -28.97
C TYR A 195 17.54 4.93 -29.93
N ARG A 196 17.12 5.73 -30.93
CA ARG A 196 18.01 6.41 -31.88
C ARG A 196 18.59 7.74 -31.36
N GLY A 197 18.35 8.10 -30.09
CA GLY A 197 18.97 9.24 -29.42
C GLY A 197 18.05 10.43 -29.14
N GLN A 198 16.74 10.31 -29.38
CA GLN A 198 15.78 11.29 -28.84
C GLN A 198 15.72 11.20 -27.30
N PRO A 199 15.28 12.28 -26.61
CA PRO A 199 15.12 12.27 -25.16
C PRO A 199 14.24 11.12 -24.66
N SER A 200 14.67 10.51 -23.56
CA SER A 200 14.02 9.37 -22.93
C SER A 200 13.38 9.76 -21.60
N PHE A 201 12.54 8.90 -21.04
CA PHE A 201 12.00 9.06 -19.70
C PHE A 201 13.11 9.24 -18.65
N SER A 202 14.23 8.52 -18.81
CA SER A 202 15.41 8.67 -17.94
C SER A 202 16.20 9.98 -18.13
N SER A 203 15.90 10.77 -19.18
CA SER A 203 16.57 12.04 -19.46
C SER A 203 16.09 13.16 -18.54
N LYS A 204 14.87 13.07 -17.99
CA LYS A 204 14.32 13.97 -16.98
C LYS A 204 15.14 13.88 -15.68
N PRO A 205 15.74 14.98 -15.17
CA PRO A 205 16.57 14.93 -13.97
C PRO A 205 15.88 14.34 -12.74
N GLU A 206 14.61 14.73 -12.53
CA GLU A 206 13.73 14.23 -11.48
C GLU A 206 13.48 12.73 -11.61
N VAL A 207 13.14 12.24 -12.81
CA VAL A 207 12.94 10.82 -13.08
C VAL A 207 14.24 10.04 -12.90
N ARG A 208 15.38 10.56 -13.36
CA ARG A 208 16.68 9.89 -13.16
C ARG A 208 16.99 9.72 -11.67
N LYS A 209 16.68 10.74 -10.86
CA LYS A 209 16.81 10.68 -9.41
C LYS A 209 15.85 9.66 -8.80
N LEU A 210 14.59 9.62 -9.24
CA LEU A 210 13.57 8.66 -8.78
C LEU A 210 13.94 7.22 -9.15
N LEU A 211 14.35 6.96 -10.40
CA LEU A 211 14.83 5.66 -10.88
C LEU A 211 16.09 5.19 -10.14
N SER A 212 16.92 6.14 -9.69
CA SER A 212 18.11 5.86 -8.87
C SER A 212 17.79 5.75 -7.38
N GLN A 213 16.60 6.16 -6.95
CA GLN A 213 16.17 6.08 -5.56
C GLN A 213 15.85 4.63 -5.23
N SER A 214 16.73 3.99 -4.45
CA SER A 214 16.47 2.64 -3.96
C SER A 214 15.30 2.69 -2.97
N LEU A 215 14.21 2.00 -3.29
CA LEU A 215 13.23 1.61 -2.30
C LEU A 215 13.90 0.66 -1.30
N ASN A 216 13.58 0.80 -0.02
CA ASN A 216 14.07 -0.11 1.02
C ASN A 216 13.22 -1.38 1.04
N LEU A 217 13.21 -2.09 -0.09
CA LEU A 217 12.43 -3.29 -0.32
C LEU A 217 13.36 -4.46 -0.63
N PRO A 218 13.43 -5.49 0.23
CA PRO A 218 14.11 -6.73 -0.13
C PRO A 218 13.31 -7.46 -1.21
N ASN A 219 14.00 -8.16 -2.10
CA ASN A 219 13.38 -9.01 -3.13
C ASN A 219 12.27 -8.28 -3.90
N THR A 220 12.56 -7.07 -4.41
CA THR A 220 11.58 -6.25 -5.14
C THR A 220 11.00 -7.02 -6.32
N LEU A 221 9.68 -7.15 -6.32
CA LEU A 221 8.89 -7.82 -7.34
C LEU A 221 8.49 -6.84 -8.44
N ALA A 222 8.03 -5.66 -8.04
CA ALA A 222 7.65 -4.61 -8.97
C ALA A 222 7.88 -3.22 -8.38
N THR A 223 8.06 -2.25 -9.25
CA THR A 223 8.17 -0.82 -8.91
C THR A 223 7.43 0.00 -9.94
N ILE A 224 6.73 1.05 -9.51
CA ILE A 224 6.07 2.03 -10.34
C ILE A 224 6.63 3.42 -10.01
N TYR A 225 6.89 4.17 -11.07
CA TYR A 225 7.38 5.53 -11.06
C TYR A 225 6.32 6.39 -11.76
N ILE A 226 5.91 7.46 -11.11
CA ILE A 226 4.89 8.39 -11.58
C ILE A 226 5.50 9.76 -11.45
N ASP A 227 5.75 10.44 -12.56
CA ASP A 227 6.27 11.81 -12.61
C ASP A 227 5.16 12.86 -12.85
N ASP A 228 3.97 12.40 -13.22
CA ASP A 228 2.75 13.23 -13.23
C ASP A 228 1.56 12.43 -12.70
N TYR A 229 1.31 12.56 -11.40
CA TYR A 229 0.19 11.88 -10.75
C TYR A 229 -1.17 12.36 -11.25
N ALA A 230 -1.29 13.64 -11.61
CA ALA A 230 -2.53 14.18 -12.18
C ALA A 230 -2.81 13.58 -13.56
N GLY A 231 -1.76 13.33 -14.35
CA GLY A 231 -1.83 12.66 -15.64
C GLY A 231 -2.45 11.25 -15.60
N ILE A 232 -2.20 10.48 -14.55
CA ILE A 232 -2.75 9.11 -14.38
C ILE A 232 -4.27 9.12 -14.20
N LEU A 233 -4.78 10.07 -13.42
CA LEU A 233 -6.21 10.13 -13.10
C LEU A 233 -7.03 10.46 -14.36
N GLY A 234 -6.41 11.11 -15.35
CA GLY A 234 -7.05 11.52 -16.59
C GLY A 234 -7.99 12.71 -16.38
N ALA A 235 -8.28 13.43 -17.46
CA ALA A 235 -9.17 14.61 -17.40
C ALA A 235 -10.57 14.26 -16.89
N ASP A 236 -11.03 13.03 -17.19
CA ASP A 236 -12.39 12.52 -16.92
C ASP A 236 -12.58 11.94 -15.51
N ALA A 237 -11.56 11.91 -14.65
CA ALA A 237 -11.74 11.48 -13.27
C ALA A 237 -12.78 12.36 -12.57
N ASN A 238 -13.82 11.74 -11.99
CA ASN A 238 -14.85 12.43 -11.23
C ASN A 238 -14.33 12.82 -9.83
N LEU A 239 -13.31 13.67 -9.80
CA LEU A 239 -12.69 14.20 -8.60
C LEU A 239 -13.22 15.60 -8.34
N SER A 240 -13.50 15.89 -7.07
CA SER A 240 -13.80 17.26 -6.64
C SER A 240 -12.63 18.18 -7.01
N PRO A 241 -12.88 19.47 -7.32
CA PRO A 241 -11.80 20.44 -7.58
C PRO A 241 -10.74 20.46 -6.46
N GLN A 242 -11.17 20.21 -5.21
CA GLN A 242 -10.30 20.12 -4.04
C GLN A 242 -9.42 18.87 -4.08
N SER A 243 -9.99 17.69 -4.36
CA SER A 243 -9.20 16.48 -4.55
C SER A 243 -8.13 16.66 -5.63
N ARG A 244 -8.47 17.33 -6.74
CA ARG A 244 -7.49 17.66 -7.79
C ARG A 244 -6.39 18.60 -7.28
N GLN A 245 -6.75 19.60 -6.48
CA GLN A 245 -5.78 20.53 -5.89
C GLN A 245 -4.84 19.85 -4.88
N GLU A 246 -5.35 18.96 -4.04
CA GLU A 246 -4.52 18.19 -3.10
C GLU A 246 -3.58 17.23 -3.82
N LEU A 247 -4.08 16.54 -4.85
CA LEU A 247 -3.27 15.65 -5.67
C LEU A 247 -2.21 16.39 -6.48
N ALA A 248 -2.49 17.63 -6.91
CA ALA A 248 -1.50 18.49 -7.57
C ALA A 248 -0.32 18.90 -6.66
N LYS A 249 -0.44 18.73 -5.33
CA LYS A 249 0.68 18.93 -4.40
C LYS A 249 1.64 17.75 -4.40
N ILE A 250 1.26 16.60 -4.98
CA ILE A 250 2.13 15.44 -5.16
C ILE A 250 2.80 15.58 -6.52
N GLN A 251 4.12 15.80 -6.50
CA GLN A 251 4.93 15.93 -7.71
C GLN A 251 5.19 14.55 -8.31
N ASP A 252 5.86 13.70 -7.53
CA ASP A 252 6.30 12.39 -7.99
C ASP A 252 5.89 11.31 -7.00
N ILE A 253 5.64 10.10 -7.49
CA ILE A 253 5.47 8.91 -6.66
C ILE A 253 6.39 7.80 -7.16
N VAL A 254 7.09 7.18 -6.21
CA VAL A 254 7.69 5.86 -6.41
C VAL A 254 7.00 4.90 -5.47
N ALA A 255 6.38 3.85 -5.99
CA ALA A 255 5.86 2.77 -5.16
C ALA A 255 6.46 1.44 -5.60
N GLY A 256 6.64 0.51 -4.68
CA GLY A 256 7.14 -0.81 -5.02
C GLY A 256 6.66 -1.85 -4.03
N VAL A 257 6.64 -3.08 -4.50
CA VAL A 257 6.28 -4.27 -3.72
C VAL A 257 7.46 -5.23 -3.72
N GLY A 258 7.80 -5.74 -2.54
CA GLY A 258 8.88 -6.69 -2.32
C GLY A 258 8.49 -7.77 -1.32
N VAL A 259 9.37 -8.76 -1.17
CA VAL A 259 9.15 -9.91 -0.27
C VAL A 259 10.19 -9.92 0.83
N THR A 260 9.73 -10.03 2.06
CA THR A 260 10.51 -10.07 3.29
C THR A 260 10.53 -11.48 3.88
N ASP A 261 11.25 -11.65 4.98
CA ASP A 261 11.25 -12.90 5.76
C ASP A 261 9.96 -13.10 6.59
N THR A 262 9.04 -12.14 6.59
CA THR A 262 7.74 -12.25 7.29
C THR A 262 6.53 -12.13 6.36
N GLY A 263 6.70 -11.73 5.10
CA GLY A 263 5.61 -11.58 4.14
C GLY A 263 5.85 -10.50 3.07
N LEU A 264 4.79 -9.87 2.59
CA LEU A 264 4.82 -8.89 1.50
C LEU A 264 4.94 -7.46 2.04
N GLN A 265 5.89 -6.69 1.53
CA GLN A 265 6.07 -5.28 1.88
C GLN A 265 5.77 -4.39 0.68
N LEU A 266 4.93 -3.38 0.89
CA LEU A 266 4.70 -2.27 -0.02
C LEU A 266 5.37 -1.03 0.57
N GLN A 267 6.13 -0.31 -0.25
CA GLN A 267 6.65 1.00 0.10
C GLN A 267 6.20 2.01 -0.95
N MET A 268 5.69 3.15 -0.51
CA MET A 268 5.35 4.28 -1.34
C MET A 268 6.12 5.50 -0.86
N VAL A 269 6.75 6.23 -1.77
CA VAL A 269 7.44 7.49 -1.52
C VAL A 269 6.83 8.56 -2.42
N ALA A 270 6.20 9.55 -1.82
CA ALA A 270 5.67 10.72 -2.50
C ALA A 270 6.62 11.91 -2.32
N LYS A 271 6.93 12.59 -3.42
CA LYS A 271 7.54 13.92 -3.42
C LYS A 271 6.44 14.96 -3.42
N LEU A 272 6.50 15.85 -2.45
CA LEU A 272 5.53 16.92 -2.26
C LEU A 272 6.09 18.23 -2.77
N ALA A 273 5.21 19.10 -3.27
CA ALA A 273 5.58 20.46 -3.63
C ALA A 273 6.19 21.20 -2.41
N PRO A 274 7.15 22.12 -2.63
CA PRO A 274 7.67 22.97 -1.57
C PRO A 274 6.54 23.61 -0.77
N GLU A 275 6.76 23.79 0.53
CA GLU A 275 5.81 24.44 1.45
C GLU A 275 4.48 23.70 1.68
N THR A 276 4.28 22.51 1.11
CA THR A 276 3.10 21.66 1.40
C THR A 276 3.01 21.31 2.88
N ILE A 277 4.14 21.03 3.52
CA ILE A 277 4.22 20.71 4.95
C ILE A 277 4.86 21.89 5.69
N SER A 278 4.10 22.51 6.59
CA SER A 278 4.56 23.66 7.38
C SER A 278 5.62 23.24 8.39
N ASN A 279 5.30 22.21 9.19
CA ASN A 279 6.10 21.72 10.31
C ASN A 279 6.31 20.22 10.18
N LEU A 280 7.55 19.76 10.39
CA LEU A 280 7.83 18.33 10.37
C LEU A 280 7.25 17.66 11.62
N PRO A 281 6.47 16.57 11.47
CA PRO A 281 6.00 15.81 12.62
C PRO A 281 7.19 15.13 13.31
N SER A 282 7.16 15.10 14.64
CA SER A 282 8.20 14.44 15.43
C SER A 282 7.93 12.93 15.49
N PRO A 283 8.93 12.07 15.21
CA PRO A 283 8.76 10.62 15.31
C PRO A 283 8.30 10.13 16.69
N SER A 284 7.50 9.09 16.68
CA SER A 284 7.08 8.33 17.86
C SER A 284 8.25 7.53 18.43
N LYS A 285 8.36 7.45 19.76
CA LYS A 285 9.31 6.57 20.46
C LYS A 285 8.71 5.17 20.67
N ASN A 286 7.45 5.00 20.32
CA ASN A 286 6.62 3.81 20.42
C ASN A 286 6.57 3.21 21.85
N LYS A 287 6.72 4.04 22.90
CA LYS A 287 6.69 3.54 24.29
C LYS A 287 5.28 3.17 24.74
N VAL A 288 4.27 3.87 24.21
CA VAL A 288 2.85 3.65 24.49
C VAL A 288 2.38 2.24 24.15
N LEU A 289 3.07 1.54 23.23
CA LEU A 289 2.80 0.14 22.89
C LEU A 289 2.97 -0.82 24.07
N ASN A 290 3.72 -0.44 25.11
CA ASN A 290 3.89 -1.31 26.28
C ASN A 290 2.67 -1.33 27.22
N TYR A 291 1.71 -0.42 27.05
CA TYR A 291 0.50 -0.38 27.86
C TYR A 291 -0.66 -1.19 27.27
N LEU A 292 -0.63 -1.48 25.98
CA LEU A 292 -1.70 -2.19 25.30
C LEU A 292 -1.53 -3.71 25.46
N PRO A 293 -2.61 -4.46 25.75
CA PRO A 293 -2.61 -5.92 25.78
C PRO A 293 -2.16 -6.58 24.47
N GLY A 294 -1.55 -7.75 24.56
CA GLY A 294 -1.02 -8.52 23.43
C GLY A 294 -2.08 -9.08 22.48
N ASP A 295 -3.32 -9.15 22.93
CA ASP A 295 -4.51 -9.56 22.16
C ASP A 295 -5.26 -8.37 21.53
N THR A 296 -4.66 -7.17 21.53
CA THR A 296 -5.17 -6.02 20.76
C THR A 296 -5.25 -6.38 19.27
N ILE A 297 -6.47 -6.36 18.70
CA ILE A 297 -6.73 -6.77 17.31
C ILE A 297 -6.65 -5.64 16.30
N ALA A 298 -6.74 -4.39 16.76
CA ALA A 298 -6.48 -3.23 15.92
C ALA A 298 -5.85 -2.12 16.76
N LEU A 299 -4.89 -1.41 16.18
CA LEU A 299 -4.09 -0.40 16.85
C LEU A 299 -3.91 0.80 15.93
N TRP A 300 -4.02 2.00 16.49
CA TRP A 300 -3.48 3.22 15.91
C TRP A 300 -2.65 3.97 16.95
N SER A 301 -1.41 4.31 16.63
CA SER A 301 -0.49 5.00 17.52
C SER A 301 0.26 6.09 16.79
N GLY A 302 0.73 7.08 17.54
CA GLY A 302 1.49 8.18 17.00
C GLY A 302 2.01 9.11 18.08
N ASN A 303 2.38 10.33 17.68
CA ASN A 303 2.94 11.34 18.57
C ASN A 303 2.44 12.73 18.20
N ASN A 304 2.26 13.57 19.21
CA ASN A 304 1.93 14.99 19.09
C ASN A 304 0.66 15.24 18.26
N LEU A 305 -0.47 14.69 18.72
CA LEU A 305 -1.77 14.88 18.08
C LEU A 305 -2.17 16.36 18.03
N LYS A 306 -1.73 17.17 19.01
CA LYS A 306 -1.83 18.64 18.99
C LYS A 306 -1.30 19.23 17.68
N GLN A 307 -0.07 18.90 17.29
CA GLN A 307 0.51 19.39 16.04
C GLN A 307 -0.29 18.93 14.82
N GLY A 308 -0.79 17.69 14.82
CA GLY A 308 -1.66 17.19 13.76
C GLY A 308 -2.97 17.97 13.63
N TRP A 309 -3.59 18.32 14.76
CA TRP A 309 -4.78 19.17 14.81
C TRP A 309 -4.51 20.58 14.28
N GLU A 310 -3.45 21.24 14.76
CA GLU A 310 -3.03 22.59 14.32
C GLU A 310 -2.75 22.63 12.80
N GLU A 311 -2.12 21.59 12.26
CA GLU A 311 -1.87 21.49 10.82
C GLU A 311 -3.17 21.27 10.02
N ALA A 312 -4.08 20.42 10.52
CA ALA A 312 -5.40 20.25 9.92
C ALA A 312 -6.21 21.55 9.94
N GLU A 313 -6.19 22.31 11.03
CA GLU A 313 -6.82 23.62 11.14
C GLU A 313 -6.28 24.58 10.07
N LYS A 314 -4.96 24.65 9.90
CA LYS A 314 -4.33 25.49 8.88
C LYS A 314 -4.78 25.09 7.48
N GLN A 315 -4.75 23.79 7.16
CA GLN A 315 -5.15 23.28 5.85
C GLN A 315 -6.65 23.49 5.57
N SER A 316 -7.48 23.47 6.62
CA SER A 316 -8.93 23.69 6.49
C SER A 316 -9.28 25.09 5.97
N GLN A 317 -8.39 26.08 6.12
CA GLN A 317 -8.62 27.44 5.59
C GLN A 317 -8.73 27.46 4.06
N THR A 318 -8.11 26.49 3.39
CA THR A 318 -8.14 26.34 1.94
C THR A 318 -8.86 25.07 1.47
N ASN A 319 -9.35 24.24 2.40
CA ASN A 319 -10.01 22.96 2.13
C ASN A 319 -11.39 22.90 2.83
N PRO A 320 -12.49 23.25 2.10
CA PRO A 320 -13.85 23.23 2.63
C PRO A 320 -14.32 21.87 3.17
N GLU A 321 -13.94 20.74 2.55
CA GLU A 321 -14.30 19.40 3.07
C GLU A 321 -13.68 19.17 4.45
N LEU A 322 -12.40 19.51 4.60
CA LEU A 322 -11.70 19.45 5.89
C LEU A 322 -12.29 20.44 6.90
N GLN A 323 -12.68 21.64 6.46
CA GLN A 323 -13.36 22.61 7.32
C GLN A 323 -14.67 22.06 7.91
N VAL A 324 -15.48 21.39 7.09
CA VAL A 324 -16.71 20.73 7.54
C VAL A 324 -16.39 19.62 8.55
N PHE A 325 -15.39 18.79 8.26
CA PHE A 325 -14.95 17.73 9.15
C PHE A 325 -14.48 18.24 10.52
N LEU A 326 -13.60 19.25 10.55
CA LEU A 326 -13.12 19.83 11.81
C LEU A 326 -14.23 20.53 12.59
N ARG A 327 -15.17 21.18 11.89
CA ARG A 327 -16.36 21.77 12.54
C ARG A 327 -17.21 20.68 13.21
N GLN A 328 -17.45 19.55 12.55
CA GLN A 328 -18.19 18.43 13.15
C GLN A 328 -17.53 17.93 14.44
N ILE A 329 -16.20 17.83 14.45
CA ILE A 329 -15.44 17.46 15.66
C ILE A 329 -15.63 18.51 16.77
N ARG A 330 -15.49 19.79 16.44
CA ARG A 330 -15.70 20.89 17.40
C ARG A 330 -17.12 20.89 17.96
N GLU A 331 -18.14 20.70 17.11
CA GLU A 331 -19.54 20.61 17.51
C GLU A 331 -19.78 19.44 18.47
N ASN A 332 -19.19 18.27 18.20
CA ASN A 332 -19.29 17.11 19.10
C ASN A 332 -18.70 17.37 20.49
N PHE A 333 -17.56 18.06 20.58
CA PHE A 333 -16.98 18.45 21.88
C PHE A 333 -17.76 19.58 22.55
N GLN A 334 -18.32 20.50 21.76
CA GLN A 334 -19.17 21.58 22.27
C GLN A 334 -20.46 21.03 22.92
N MET A 335 -21.03 19.93 22.41
CA MET A 335 -22.12 19.21 23.08
C MET A 335 -21.73 18.72 24.49
N ALA A 336 -20.45 18.43 24.70
CA ALA A 336 -19.88 18.09 26.01
C ALA A 336 -19.38 19.32 26.79
N THR A 337 -19.71 20.55 26.35
CA THR A 337 -19.24 21.82 26.94
C THR A 337 -17.72 21.95 26.98
N LEU A 338 -17.02 21.37 25.99
CA LEU A 338 -15.57 21.43 25.82
C LEU A 338 -15.20 22.19 24.54
N ASP A 339 -14.20 23.07 24.65
CA ASP A 339 -13.52 23.66 23.49
C ASP A 339 -12.50 22.64 22.95
N ALA A 340 -12.74 22.10 21.75
CA ALA A 340 -11.89 21.07 21.17
C ALA A 340 -10.43 21.53 21.02
N ASP A 341 -10.23 22.78 20.61
CA ASP A 341 -8.92 23.31 20.26
C ASP A 341 -8.11 23.54 21.54
N LYS A 342 -8.70 24.16 22.56
CA LYS A 342 -8.01 24.58 23.79
C LYS A 342 -8.03 23.55 24.91
N GLU A 343 -9.11 22.78 25.02
CA GLU A 343 -9.35 21.92 26.18
C GLU A 343 -9.21 20.44 25.85
N VAL A 344 -9.22 20.05 24.57
CA VAL A 344 -9.04 18.64 24.18
C VAL A 344 -7.70 18.43 23.52
N PHE A 345 -7.46 19.01 22.33
CA PHE A 345 -6.26 18.70 21.57
C PHE A 345 -5.00 19.41 22.08
N ASN A 346 -5.13 20.56 22.76
CA ASN A 346 -3.98 21.37 23.21
C ASN A 346 -3.02 20.65 24.19
N TRP A 347 -3.49 19.68 24.97
CA TRP A 347 -2.63 18.93 25.90
C TRP A 347 -2.14 17.59 25.33
N MET A 348 -2.58 17.20 24.12
CA MET A 348 -2.20 15.94 23.48
C MET A 348 -0.89 16.09 22.67
N ASP A 349 0.17 16.51 23.35
CA ASP A 349 1.45 16.95 22.76
C ASP A 349 2.55 15.87 22.70
N ARG A 350 2.27 14.65 23.18
CA ARG A 350 3.22 13.51 23.17
C ARG A 350 2.60 12.26 22.57
N GLU A 351 3.16 11.09 22.88
CA GLU A 351 2.76 9.81 22.30
C GLU A 351 1.31 9.44 22.67
N PHE A 352 0.60 8.84 21.73
CA PHE A 352 -0.73 8.30 21.98
C PHE A 352 -0.89 6.92 21.34
N ALA A 353 -1.83 6.13 21.86
CA ALA A 353 -2.25 4.89 21.23
C ALA A 353 -3.72 4.58 21.50
N PHE A 354 -4.40 4.03 20.50
CA PHE A 354 -5.75 3.50 20.55
C PHE A 354 -5.69 2.02 20.20
N GLY A 355 -6.26 1.17 21.06
CA GLY A 355 -6.37 -0.27 20.82
C GLY A 355 -7.83 -0.73 20.85
N ILE A 356 -8.21 -1.59 19.91
CA ILE A 356 -9.43 -2.39 19.98
C ILE A 356 -9.04 -3.76 20.53
N ILE A 357 -9.66 -4.14 21.64
CA ILE A 357 -9.34 -5.35 22.40
C ILE A 357 -10.59 -6.22 22.45
N PRO A 358 -10.50 -7.51 22.11
CA PRO A 358 -11.62 -8.43 22.22
C PRO A 358 -12.13 -8.53 23.65
N ASN A 359 -13.45 -8.47 23.83
CA ASN A 359 -14.07 -8.71 25.13
C ASN A 359 -15.49 -9.28 24.95
N GLN A 360 -15.66 -10.57 25.26
CA GLN A 360 -16.97 -11.22 25.20
C GLN A 360 -17.99 -10.66 26.21
N GLN A 361 -17.50 -10.04 27.28
CA GLN A 361 -18.31 -9.38 28.29
C GLN A 361 -18.43 -7.87 28.05
N ALA A 362 -18.11 -7.39 26.84
CA ALA A 362 -18.20 -5.98 26.52
C ALA A 362 -19.63 -5.46 26.69
N VAL A 363 -19.74 -4.28 27.30
CA VAL A 363 -21.01 -3.57 27.48
C VAL A 363 -21.66 -3.36 26.10
N GLY A 364 -22.96 -3.69 25.99
CA GLY A 364 -23.71 -3.59 24.73
C GLY A 364 -23.54 -4.77 23.77
N GLY A 365 -22.81 -5.84 24.14
CA GLY A 365 -22.73 -7.08 23.37
C GLY A 365 -21.88 -6.99 22.10
N LEU A 366 -21.10 -5.91 21.93
CA LEU A 366 -20.28 -5.67 20.74
C LEU A 366 -19.12 -6.68 20.57
N GLY A 367 -18.74 -7.39 21.65
CA GLY A 367 -17.66 -8.39 21.61
C GLY A 367 -16.25 -7.80 21.62
N PHE A 368 -16.12 -6.47 21.74
CA PHE A 368 -14.87 -5.73 21.84
C PHE A 368 -15.03 -4.55 22.79
N GLY A 369 -13.92 -4.11 23.37
CA GLY A 369 -13.82 -2.79 23.99
C GLY A 369 -12.55 -2.06 23.55
N GLY A 370 -12.36 -0.86 24.08
CA GLY A 370 -11.33 0.06 23.65
C GLY A 370 -10.35 0.40 24.77
N MET A 371 -9.13 0.72 24.39
CA MET A 371 -8.12 1.26 25.29
C MET A 371 -7.42 2.44 24.64
N MET A 372 -7.24 3.51 25.41
CA MET A 372 -6.60 4.74 24.96
C MET A 372 -5.46 5.09 25.91
N ILE A 373 -4.31 5.41 25.35
CA ILE A 373 -3.12 5.87 26.06
C ILE A 373 -2.79 7.26 25.55
N TRP A 374 -2.61 8.19 26.46
CA TRP A 374 -2.23 9.56 26.15
C TRP A 374 -1.04 9.94 27.01
N GLN A 375 0.07 10.29 26.38
CA GLN A 375 1.14 11.00 27.06
C GLN A 375 0.97 12.50 26.89
N THR A 376 1.29 13.26 27.93
CA THR A 376 1.16 14.72 27.91
C THR A 376 2.26 15.42 28.70
N GLY A 377 2.67 16.59 28.21
CA GLY A 377 3.48 17.55 28.96
C GLY A 377 2.67 18.46 29.88
N ASP A 378 1.34 18.52 29.70
CA ASP A 378 0.43 19.38 30.47
C ASP A 378 -0.61 18.55 31.23
N HIS A 379 -0.13 17.83 32.25
CA HIS A 379 -0.97 17.02 33.13
C HIS A 379 -2.12 17.82 33.76
N LYS A 380 -1.89 19.12 34.06
CA LYS A 380 -2.89 19.98 34.69
C LYS A 380 -4.05 20.27 33.74
N ALA A 381 -3.77 20.60 32.48
CA ALA A 381 -4.80 20.81 31.47
C ALA A 381 -5.60 19.52 31.24
N ALA A 382 -4.92 18.39 31.05
CA ALA A 382 -5.56 17.09 30.86
C ALA A 382 -6.52 16.74 32.02
N LYS A 383 -6.07 16.93 33.28
CA LYS A 383 -6.90 16.71 34.46
C LYS A 383 -8.12 17.64 34.49
N THR A 384 -7.94 18.90 34.11
CA THR A 384 -9.04 19.88 34.07
C THR A 384 -10.12 19.45 33.05
N THR A 385 -9.71 18.92 31.90
CA THR A 385 -10.61 18.35 30.89
C THR A 385 -11.39 17.16 31.44
N LEU A 386 -10.71 16.22 32.12
CA LEU A 386 -11.35 15.08 32.75
C LEU A 386 -12.31 15.48 33.88
N ASP A 387 -11.95 16.49 34.68
CA ASP A 387 -12.79 17.01 35.76
C ASP A 387 -14.09 17.61 35.18
N LYS A 388 -14.02 18.34 34.06
CA LYS A 388 -15.21 18.82 33.34
C LYS A 388 -16.09 17.68 32.82
N LEU A 389 -15.48 16.66 32.23
CA LEU A 389 -16.20 15.47 31.76
C LEU A 389 -16.89 14.74 32.92
N ASN A 390 -16.25 14.66 34.08
CA ASN A 390 -16.88 14.09 35.28
C ASN A 390 -18.12 14.89 35.71
N GLU A 391 -18.04 16.22 35.73
CA GLU A 391 -19.20 17.05 36.08
C GLU A 391 -20.35 16.89 35.08
N LEU A 392 -20.04 16.77 33.79
CA LEU A 392 -21.05 16.48 32.77
C LEU A 392 -21.70 15.11 32.98
N VAL A 393 -20.90 14.07 33.20
CA VAL A 393 -21.40 12.69 33.36
C VAL A 393 -22.29 12.53 34.59
N LYS A 394 -22.06 13.29 35.67
CA LYS A 394 -22.96 13.31 36.84
C LYS A 394 -24.39 13.76 36.50
N THR A 395 -24.61 14.43 35.38
CA THR A 395 -25.96 14.83 34.92
C THR A 395 -26.72 13.69 34.24
N VAL A 396 -26.04 12.58 33.88
CA VAL A 396 -26.64 11.41 33.24
C VAL A 396 -27.24 10.48 34.31
N PRO A 397 -28.57 10.30 34.41
CA PRO A 397 -29.20 9.67 35.58
C PRO A 397 -28.80 8.22 35.88
N PHE A 398 -28.31 7.49 34.87
CA PHE A 398 -27.94 6.09 34.97
C PHE A 398 -26.42 5.85 35.06
N ILE A 399 -25.61 6.91 35.09
CA ILE A 399 -24.15 6.81 35.23
C ILE A 399 -23.73 7.34 36.60
N THR A 400 -22.93 6.55 37.32
CA THR A 400 -22.30 6.97 38.58
C THR A 400 -20.78 7.02 38.41
N ILE A 401 -20.13 7.93 39.14
CA ILE A 401 -18.67 8.01 39.19
C ILE A 401 -18.20 7.40 40.51
N LYS A 402 -17.34 6.38 40.42
CA LYS A 402 -16.72 5.73 41.57
C LYS A 402 -15.21 5.84 41.47
N ASN A 403 -14.56 6.16 42.58
CA ASN A 403 -13.11 6.03 42.70
C ASN A 403 -12.80 4.71 43.41
N SER A 404 -11.89 3.93 42.84
CA SER A 404 -11.41 2.66 43.39
C SER A 404 -9.89 2.61 43.37
N GLN A 405 -9.32 1.75 44.20
CA GLN A 405 -7.90 1.40 44.11
C GLN A 405 -7.75 0.04 43.44
N ILE A 406 -7.07 0.02 42.30
CA ILE A 406 -6.76 -1.22 41.57
C ILE A 406 -5.25 -1.37 41.54
N SER A 407 -4.73 -2.38 42.26
CA SER A 407 -3.29 -2.62 42.43
C SER A 407 -2.50 -1.38 42.90
N GLY A 408 -3.07 -0.62 43.84
CA GLY A 408 -2.44 0.58 44.40
C GLY A 408 -2.48 1.82 43.52
N GLN A 409 -3.19 1.78 42.38
CA GLN A 409 -3.43 2.94 41.53
C GLN A 409 -4.86 3.46 41.75
N ASP A 410 -5.01 4.77 41.87
CA ASP A 410 -6.32 5.41 41.92
C ASP A 410 -6.95 5.38 40.53
N VAL A 411 -8.12 4.76 40.44
CA VAL A 411 -8.88 4.58 39.21
C VAL A 411 -10.24 5.23 39.37
N THR A 412 -10.59 6.07 38.40
CA THR A 412 -11.95 6.62 38.28
C THR A 412 -12.73 5.78 37.30
N GLU A 413 -13.90 5.30 37.74
CA GLU A 413 -14.82 4.46 36.98
C GLU A 413 -16.12 5.21 36.74
N TRP A 414 -16.55 5.30 35.48
CA TRP A 414 -17.93 5.63 35.13
C TRP A 414 -18.70 4.32 35.01
N LYS A 415 -19.75 4.16 35.83
CA LYS A 415 -20.52 2.92 35.93
C LYS A 415 -21.96 3.12 35.52
N ALA A 416 -22.45 2.23 34.66
CA ALA A 416 -23.88 2.03 34.45
C ALA A 416 -24.29 0.79 35.25
N GLU A 417 -25.17 0.97 36.24
CA GLU A 417 -25.42 -0.03 37.28
C GLU A 417 -24.10 -0.46 37.96
N GLU A 418 -23.78 -1.76 38.00
CA GLU A 418 -22.52 -2.26 38.58
C GLU A 418 -21.36 -2.34 37.57
N GLN A 419 -21.65 -2.16 36.28
CA GLN A 419 -20.69 -2.34 35.19
C GLN A 419 -19.95 -1.05 34.87
N ALA A 420 -18.61 -1.09 34.89
CA ALA A 420 -17.78 0.00 34.42
C ALA A 420 -17.86 0.12 32.89
N ILE A 421 -18.38 1.25 32.41
CA ILE A 421 -18.46 1.57 30.98
C ILE A 421 -17.22 2.29 30.48
N LEU A 422 -16.60 3.10 31.34
CA LEU A 422 -15.34 3.79 31.11
C LEU A 422 -14.53 3.79 32.39
N THR A 423 -13.23 3.54 32.29
CA THR A 423 -12.30 3.76 33.41
C THR A 423 -11.14 4.61 32.95
N TYR A 424 -10.56 5.38 33.86
CA TYR A 424 -9.28 6.02 33.60
C TYR A 424 -8.45 6.17 34.87
N ALA A 425 -7.14 6.24 34.67
CA ALA A 425 -6.17 6.46 35.73
C ALA A 425 -4.86 7.03 35.18
N TRP A 426 -4.03 7.51 36.09
CA TRP A 426 -2.70 8.03 35.81
C TRP A 426 -1.63 7.09 36.39
N PRO A 427 -1.06 6.15 35.60
CA PRO A 427 -0.01 5.26 36.09
C PRO A 427 1.27 6.00 36.51
N ASN A 428 1.45 7.23 36.02
CA ASN A 428 2.51 8.17 36.34
C ASN A 428 2.05 9.61 35.97
N ASN A 429 2.89 10.62 36.20
CA ASN A 429 2.53 12.02 36.00
C ASN A 429 2.31 12.44 34.54
N ASP A 430 2.79 11.67 33.56
CA ASP A 430 2.74 12.06 32.15
C ASP A 430 1.85 11.16 31.28
N THR A 431 1.28 10.09 31.84
CA THR A 431 0.52 9.10 31.08
C THR A 431 -0.89 8.95 31.65
N LEU A 432 -1.91 9.26 30.84
CA LEU A 432 -3.30 8.91 31.08
C LEU A 432 -3.62 7.61 30.35
N LYS A 433 -4.25 6.68 31.06
CA LYS A 433 -4.75 5.44 30.50
C LYS A 433 -6.24 5.35 30.70
N MET A 434 -6.98 5.09 29.63
CA MET A 434 -8.43 4.98 29.63
C MET A 434 -8.85 3.65 29.02
N THR A 435 -9.90 3.03 29.54
CA THR A 435 -10.55 1.87 28.94
C THR A 435 -12.03 2.14 28.74
N VAL A 436 -12.62 1.52 27.71
CA VAL A 436 -14.06 1.60 27.40
C VAL A 436 -14.56 0.18 27.20
N GLY A 437 -15.56 -0.23 27.97
CA GLY A 437 -16.17 -1.56 27.88
C GLY A 437 -15.24 -2.74 28.22
N ILE A 438 -14.06 -2.48 28.80
CA ILE A 438 -13.16 -3.50 29.36
C ILE A 438 -12.65 -3.10 30.75
N PRO A 439 -12.31 -4.06 31.63
CA PRO A 439 -11.74 -3.77 32.94
C PRO A 439 -10.40 -3.04 32.85
N TYR A 440 -10.14 -2.16 33.83
CA TYR A 440 -8.84 -1.52 33.98
C TYR A 440 -7.77 -2.54 34.40
N GLN A 441 -6.63 -2.54 33.71
CA GLN A 441 -5.45 -3.31 34.11
C GLN A 441 -4.23 -2.39 34.18
N PRO A 442 -3.54 -2.24 35.33
CA PRO A 442 -2.36 -1.39 35.53
C PRO A 442 -1.27 -1.58 34.46
N GLN A 443 -0.97 -2.84 34.14
CA GLN A 443 -0.06 -3.28 33.10
C GLN A 443 -0.59 -4.58 32.50
N PRO A 444 -0.48 -4.79 31.17
CA PRO A 444 -0.80 -6.08 30.58
C PRO A 444 0.29 -7.10 30.91
N ASN A 445 -0.10 -8.36 31.14
CA ASN A 445 0.85 -9.46 31.35
C ASN A 445 1.78 -9.65 30.14
N GLN A 446 1.20 -9.53 28.94
CA GLN A 446 1.93 -9.53 27.67
C GLN A 446 1.52 -8.28 26.90
N PRO A 447 2.39 -7.28 26.73
CA PRO A 447 2.09 -6.11 25.92
C PRO A 447 2.08 -6.43 24.42
N ILE A 448 1.38 -5.63 23.61
CA ILE A 448 1.37 -5.77 22.14
C ILE A 448 2.77 -5.63 21.54
N SER A 449 3.64 -4.83 22.17
CA SER A 449 5.06 -4.74 21.79
C SER A 449 5.81 -6.07 21.86
N LYS A 450 5.27 -7.08 22.56
CA LYS A 450 5.79 -8.45 22.64
C LYS A 450 4.86 -9.48 21.98
N SER A 451 3.79 -9.06 21.31
CA SER A 451 2.93 -9.94 20.53
C SER A 451 3.68 -10.40 19.28
N GLU A 452 3.67 -11.70 19.01
CA GLU A 452 4.37 -12.29 17.88
C GLU A 452 3.83 -11.76 16.54
N ASN A 453 2.50 -11.71 16.40
CA ASN A 453 1.86 -11.26 15.16
C ASN A 453 2.10 -9.77 14.92
N PHE A 454 2.07 -8.95 15.98
CA PHE A 454 2.42 -7.53 15.89
C PHE A 454 3.87 -7.35 15.45
N GLN A 455 4.83 -8.02 16.11
CA GLN A 455 6.24 -7.95 15.75
C GLN A 455 6.51 -8.41 14.31
N ALA A 456 5.88 -9.50 13.86
CA ALA A 456 5.98 -9.98 12.49
C ALA A 456 5.45 -8.96 11.47
N SER A 457 4.36 -8.26 11.83
CA SER A 457 3.71 -7.25 11.00
C SER A 457 4.44 -5.90 10.97
N ILE A 458 5.44 -5.68 11.83
CA ILE A 458 6.27 -4.47 11.82
C ILE A 458 7.77 -4.73 11.59
N ALA A 459 8.19 -5.98 11.40
CA ALA A 459 9.60 -6.40 11.44
C ALA A 459 10.52 -5.62 10.48
N ASN A 460 10.03 -5.29 9.28
CA ASN A 460 10.77 -4.55 8.25
C ASN A 460 10.28 -3.11 8.05
N LEU A 461 9.38 -2.62 8.91
CA LEU A 461 8.95 -1.23 8.88
C LEU A 461 10.02 -0.33 9.52
N PRO A 462 10.20 0.93 9.05
CA PRO A 462 11.12 1.86 9.67
C PRO A 462 10.83 2.06 11.16
N LYS A 463 11.86 1.98 12.02
CA LYS A 463 11.69 2.17 13.47
C LYS A 463 11.54 3.63 13.90
N ASN A 464 12.17 4.55 13.17
CA ASN A 464 12.04 5.98 13.37
C ASN A 464 10.88 6.50 12.50
N ASN A 465 9.67 6.47 13.05
CA ASN A 465 8.44 6.66 12.30
C ASN A 465 7.39 7.50 13.06
N LEU A 466 6.27 7.79 12.41
CA LEU A 466 5.19 8.60 12.99
C LEU A 466 4.21 7.81 13.86
N GLY A 467 4.53 6.55 14.17
CA GLY A 467 3.67 5.59 14.84
C GLY A 467 3.25 4.44 13.93
N TYR A 468 2.41 3.55 14.46
CA TYR A 468 1.92 2.38 13.73
C TYR A 468 0.40 2.35 13.67
N PHE A 469 -0.11 1.92 12.53
CA PHE A 469 -1.44 1.33 12.42
C PHE A 469 -1.28 -0.18 12.24
N PHE A 470 -2.07 -0.97 12.94
CA PHE A 470 -1.99 -2.43 12.90
C PHE A 470 -3.38 -3.08 12.94
N ILE A 471 -3.53 -4.17 12.20
CA ILE A 471 -4.71 -5.03 12.21
C ILE A 471 -4.26 -6.49 12.34
N ASP A 472 -4.79 -7.20 13.33
CA ASP A 472 -4.65 -8.65 13.49
C ASP A 472 -5.75 -9.36 12.68
N VAL A 473 -5.46 -9.60 11.40
CA VAL A 473 -6.40 -10.19 10.45
C VAL A 473 -6.77 -11.61 10.87
N GLU A 474 -5.80 -12.38 11.34
CA GLU A 474 -5.99 -13.77 11.79
C GLU A 474 -6.95 -13.85 12.98
N GLN A 475 -6.77 -13.02 14.00
CA GLN A 475 -7.68 -12.98 15.14
C GLN A 475 -9.08 -12.47 14.78
N ILE A 476 -9.18 -11.48 13.89
CA ILE A 476 -10.48 -10.96 13.43
C ILE A 476 -11.26 -12.06 12.71
N ILE A 477 -10.63 -12.76 11.75
CA ILE A 477 -11.25 -13.88 11.03
C ILE A 477 -11.64 -15.00 12.00
N ALA A 478 -10.75 -15.36 12.93
CA ALA A 478 -11.02 -16.41 13.91
C ALA A 478 -12.23 -16.07 14.80
N LYS A 479 -12.35 -14.82 15.26
CA LYS A 479 -13.47 -14.37 16.12
C LYS A 479 -14.79 -14.24 15.37
N ALA A 480 -14.74 -13.92 14.08
CA ALA A 480 -15.93 -13.96 13.23
C ALA A 480 -16.42 -15.40 12.95
N GLY A 481 -15.62 -16.43 13.28
CA GLY A 481 -15.92 -17.82 12.94
C GLY A 481 -15.64 -18.14 11.46
N GLY A 482 -14.76 -17.39 10.81
CA GLY A 482 -14.37 -17.56 9.41
C GLY A 482 -14.59 -16.30 8.57
N ILE A 483 -13.89 -16.22 7.43
CA ILE A 483 -13.88 -15.04 6.57
C ILE A 483 -15.26 -14.70 5.98
N ASN A 484 -16.11 -15.72 5.80
CA ASN A 484 -17.46 -15.56 5.24
C ASN A 484 -18.44 -14.86 6.20
N ASN A 485 -18.08 -14.72 7.48
CA ASN A 485 -18.92 -14.08 8.50
C ASN A 485 -18.53 -12.62 8.75
N LEU A 486 -17.54 -12.07 8.03
CA LEU A 486 -17.15 -10.68 8.20
C LEU A 486 -18.26 -9.73 7.71
N PRO A 487 -18.65 -8.72 8.51
CA PRO A 487 -19.69 -7.78 8.14
C PRO A 487 -19.20 -6.92 6.97
N ALA A 488 -19.94 -6.98 5.87
CA ALA A 488 -19.61 -6.42 4.56
C ALA A 488 -18.42 -7.13 3.88
N THR A 489 -18.71 -7.99 2.90
CA THR A 489 -18.06 -7.96 1.58
C THR A 489 -18.54 -9.09 0.66
N GLU A 490 -18.94 -8.73 -0.57
CA GLU A 490 -18.76 -9.60 -1.73
C GLU A 490 -17.25 -9.61 -2.07
N LEU A 491 -16.44 -10.31 -1.27
CA LEU A 491 -15.04 -10.53 -1.65
C LEU A 491 -15.00 -11.55 -2.79
N THR A 492 -14.18 -11.26 -3.80
CA THR A 492 -13.83 -12.27 -4.79
C THR A 492 -13.10 -13.44 -4.13
N PRO A 493 -13.15 -14.66 -4.69
CA PRO A 493 -12.43 -15.82 -4.14
C PRO A 493 -10.94 -15.54 -3.91
N GLU A 494 -10.30 -14.77 -4.79
CA GLU A 494 -8.88 -14.41 -4.71
C GLU A 494 -8.61 -13.48 -3.52
N ALA A 495 -9.49 -12.50 -3.29
CA ALA A 495 -9.38 -11.59 -2.16
C ALA A 495 -9.57 -12.34 -0.82
N LYS A 496 -10.49 -13.32 -0.78
CA LYS A 496 -10.66 -14.20 0.40
C LYS A 496 -9.40 -15.01 0.66
N ALA A 497 -8.90 -15.72 -0.35
CA ALA A 497 -7.70 -16.54 -0.23
C ALA A 497 -6.47 -15.71 0.19
N PHE A 498 -6.35 -14.49 -0.32
CA PHE A 498 -5.30 -13.57 0.11
C PHE A 498 -5.45 -13.20 1.59
N LEU A 499 -6.62 -12.72 2.03
CA LEU A 499 -6.84 -12.33 3.42
C LEU A 499 -6.67 -13.50 4.40
N GLU A 500 -7.10 -14.72 4.03
CA GLU A 500 -6.88 -15.92 4.84
C GLU A 500 -5.40 -16.27 5.02
N SER A 501 -4.55 -15.83 4.08
CA SER A 501 -3.10 -15.99 4.16
C SER A 501 -2.38 -14.94 5.00
N VAL A 502 -3.05 -13.82 5.32
CA VAL A 502 -2.49 -12.73 6.10
C VAL A 502 -2.68 -13.01 7.59
N ARG A 503 -1.59 -12.95 8.36
CA ARG A 503 -1.63 -12.97 9.84
C ARG A 503 -2.00 -11.60 10.39
N GLY A 504 -1.32 -10.56 9.91
CA GLY A 504 -1.56 -9.18 10.30
C GLY A 504 -1.05 -8.18 9.29
N ILE A 505 -1.52 -6.94 9.41
CA ILE A 505 -1.15 -5.83 8.55
C ILE A 505 -0.55 -4.75 9.45
N GLY A 506 0.70 -4.38 9.21
CA GLY A 506 1.33 -3.22 9.82
C GLY A 506 1.50 -2.10 8.82
N ILE A 507 1.20 -0.87 9.22
CA ILE A 507 1.38 0.33 8.41
C ILE A 507 2.13 1.36 9.25
N THR A 508 3.08 2.04 8.61
CA THR A 508 3.72 3.21 9.21
C THR A 508 3.99 4.28 8.16
N ALA A 509 4.19 5.50 8.64
CA ALA A 509 4.59 6.64 7.82
C ALA A 509 5.89 7.24 8.34
N THR A 510 6.71 7.76 7.43
CA THR A 510 7.90 8.56 7.76
C THR A 510 7.94 9.81 6.90
N MET A 511 8.37 10.93 7.49
CA MET A 511 8.60 12.19 6.79
C MET A 511 10.03 12.66 7.08
N PRO A 512 11.02 12.25 6.26
CA PRO A 512 12.41 12.62 6.50
C PRO A 512 12.69 14.11 6.27
N ASP A 513 11.90 14.77 5.42
CA ASP A 513 11.98 16.19 5.12
C ASP A 513 10.60 16.72 4.68
N LYS A 514 10.47 18.04 4.47
CA LYS A 514 9.19 18.70 4.18
C LYS A 514 8.64 18.39 2.79
N THR A 515 9.42 17.75 1.93
CA THR A 515 9.07 17.45 0.54
C THR A 515 9.00 15.95 0.28
N THR A 516 9.10 15.12 1.31
CA THR A 516 9.10 13.67 1.17
C THR A 516 8.20 13.03 2.20
N SER A 517 7.17 12.33 1.74
CA SER A 517 6.35 11.45 2.56
C SER A 517 6.60 10.00 2.15
N LYS A 518 6.75 9.10 3.12
CA LYS A 518 6.85 7.66 2.86
C LYS A 518 5.80 6.91 3.66
N ILE A 519 5.17 5.95 3.01
CA ILE A 519 4.25 5.00 3.63
C ILE A 519 4.81 3.61 3.39
N ASP A 520 4.95 2.83 4.46
CA ASP A 520 5.37 1.45 4.43
C ASP A 520 4.23 0.58 4.98
N VAL A 521 3.85 -0.44 4.23
CA VAL A 521 2.85 -1.44 4.60
C VAL A 521 3.51 -2.81 4.56
N LEU A 522 3.31 -3.61 5.60
CA LEU A 522 3.78 -4.98 5.68
C LEU A 522 2.58 -5.90 5.97
N PHE A 523 2.31 -6.78 5.02
CA PHE A 523 1.39 -7.91 5.19
C PHE A 523 2.22 -9.08 5.70
N SER A 524 2.11 -9.40 6.99
CA SER A 524 2.73 -10.61 7.52
C SER A 524 1.92 -11.81 7.04
N LEU A 525 2.58 -12.77 6.41
CA LEU A 525 1.93 -13.91 5.77
C LEU A 525 2.16 -15.18 6.57
N LYS A 526 1.19 -16.09 6.51
CA LYS A 526 1.35 -17.45 7.01
C LYS A 526 2.46 -18.14 6.24
N GLN A 527 3.36 -18.78 6.98
CA GLN A 527 4.35 -19.67 6.39
C GLN A 527 3.69 -20.98 5.98
N THR A 528 4.25 -21.61 4.96
CA THR A 528 3.82 -22.94 4.54
C THR A 528 4.26 -23.96 5.59
N PRO A 529 3.41 -24.93 5.96
CA PRO A 529 3.86 -26.16 6.63
C PRO A 529 4.94 -26.90 5.83
#